data_AF-A0A821I2J3-F1
#
_entry.id   AF-A0A821I2J3-F1
#
_cell.length_a   1.000
_cell.length_b   1.000
_cell.length_c   1.000
_cell.angle_alpha   90.00
_cell.angle_beta   90.00
_cell.angle_gamma   90.00
#
_symmetry.space_group_name_H-M   'P 1'
#
loop_
_entity.id
_entity.type
_entity.pdbx_description
1 polymer ?
#
loop_
_entity_poly.entity_id
_entity_poly.type
_entity_poly.pdbx_seq_one_letter_code
_entity_poly.pdbx_strand_id
1 'polypeptide(L)'
;MKKIDVILGEYKNSKKDSTAFGKLGVLLNQDETGIGQSIVAEHKAFQGYALSLFNEKTRKHGIDYVLDNIAGEILDKKKLKKRYDEFYSIYDDLVKQYLKPNISLDQLIADTKLFVGVVKQQSDHIEWDANIRNKVPKLAAYVFALWTLQNAHHYFEADVVENKDSYLLQPHAAQVISIFRMLGIGDSKEDLINKLVQIGTGEGKSVTLGATASILALLGFD
;
A
#
# COMPACT_ATOMS: atom_id res chain seq x y z
N MET A 1 -2.73 -29.07 1.93
CA MET A 1 -2.00 -27.79 1.90
C MET A 1 -0.53 -27.92 2.33
N LYS A 2 -0.19 -28.24 3.59
CA LYS A 2 1.23 -28.28 4.07
C LYS A 2 2.22 -29.07 3.19
N LYS A 3 1.79 -30.20 2.60
CA LYS A 3 2.64 -31.02 1.72
C LYS A 3 3.02 -30.31 0.41
N ILE A 4 2.12 -29.52 -0.16
CA ILE A 4 2.37 -28.77 -1.40
C ILE A 4 3.34 -27.61 -1.12
N ASP A 5 3.15 -26.87 -0.02
CA ASP A 5 4.08 -25.79 0.36
C ASP A 5 5.51 -26.30 0.57
N VAL A 6 5.67 -27.49 1.17
CA VAL A 6 6.99 -28.14 1.32
C VAL A 6 7.60 -28.46 -0.03
N ILE A 7 6.85 -29.12 -0.93
CA ILE A 7 7.35 -29.47 -2.27
C ILE A 7 7.72 -28.22 -3.08
N LEU A 8 6.88 -27.19 -3.04
CA LEU A 8 7.14 -25.92 -3.73
C LEU A 8 8.36 -25.20 -3.14
N GLY A 9 8.51 -25.23 -1.82
CA GLY A 9 9.68 -24.69 -1.13
C GLY A 9 10.97 -25.41 -1.49
N GLU A 10 10.95 -26.75 -1.49
CA GLU A 10 12.08 -27.58 -1.93
C GLU A 10 12.42 -27.35 -3.41
N TYR A 11 11.41 -27.21 -4.27
CA TYR A 11 11.62 -26.89 -5.68
C TYR A 11 12.25 -25.50 -5.87
N LYS A 12 11.76 -24.47 -5.15
CA LYS A 12 12.32 -23.12 -5.15
C LYS A 12 13.78 -23.11 -4.68
N ASN A 13 14.11 -23.89 -3.64
CA ASN A 13 15.44 -23.92 -3.02
C ASN A 13 16.44 -24.82 -3.76
N SER A 14 15.97 -25.90 -4.40
CA SER A 14 16.82 -26.87 -5.13
C SER A 14 17.30 -26.34 -6.48
N LYS A 15 16.61 -25.34 -7.05
CA LYS A 15 17.04 -24.66 -8.27
C LYS A 15 17.88 -23.44 -7.90
N LYS A 16 19.17 -23.46 -8.23
CA LYS A 16 20.03 -22.26 -8.21
C LYS A 16 19.56 -21.17 -9.20
N ASP A 17 18.65 -21.53 -10.09
CA ASP A 17 18.08 -20.66 -11.11
C ASP A 17 16.68 -20.19 -10.68
N SER A 18 16.60 -18.96 -10.18
CA SER A 18 15.35 -18.30 -9.79
C SER A 18 14.37 -18.13 -10.97
N THR A 19 14.85 -18.19 -12.21
CA THR A 19 13.98 -18.09 -13.40
C THR A 19 13.10 -19.33 -13.59
N ALA A 20 13.55 -20.51 -13.15
CA ALA A 20 12.78 -21.74 -13.25
C ALA A 20 11.50 -21.68 -12.41
N PHE A 21 11.57 -21.09 -11.22
CA PHE A 21 10.42 -20.93 -10.34
C PHE A 21 9.42 -19.89 -10.87
N GLY A 22 9.92 -18.79 -11.45
CA GLY A 22 9.07 -17.81 -12.13
C GLY A 22 8.31 -18.41 -13.32
N LYS A 23 8.99 -19.22 -14.15
CA LYS A 23 8.36 -19.94 -15.27
C LYS A 23 7.26 -20.90 -14.80
N LEU A 24 7.47 -21.60 -13.69
CA LEU A 24 6.44 -22.46 -13.10
C LEU A 24 5.21 -21.64 -12.70
N GLY A 25 5.39 -20.47 -12.09
CA GLY A 25 4.28 -19.56 -11.76
C GLY A 25 3.47 -19.14 -12.98
N VAL A 26 4.14 -18.80 -14.09
CA VAL A 26 3.48 -18.46 -15.37
C VAL A 26 2.67 -19.63 -15.92
N LEU A 27 3.26 -20.83 -15.98
CA LEU A 27 2.59 -22.03 -16.48
C LEU A 27 1.36 -22.39 -15.64
N LEU A 28 1.48 -22.33 -14.31
CA LEU A 28 0.35 -22.58 -13.41
C LEU A 28 -0.75 -21.52 -13.57
N ASN A 29 -0.39 -20.26 -13.76
CA ASN A 29 -1.39 -19.20 -13.94
C ASN A 29 -2.11 -19.27 -15.32
N GLN A 30 -1.51 -19.94 -16.30
CA GLN A 30 -2.08 -20.21 -17.63
C GLN A 30 -2.89 -21.52 -17.69
N ASP A 31 -2.93 -22.31 -16.62
CA ASP A 31 -3.66 -23.57 -16.59
C ASP A 31 -5.16 -23.37 -16.82
N GLU A 32 -5.74 -23.99 -17.85
CA GLU A 32 -7.15 -23.80 -18.19
C GLU A 32 -8.11 -24.49 -17.19
N THR A 33 -7.61 -25.41 -16.37
CA THR A 33 -8.45 -26.17 -15.43
C THR A 33 -8.81 -25.42 -14.15
N GLY A 34 -8.15 -24.29 -13.87
CA GLY A 34 -8.35 -23.52 -12.63
C GLY A 34 -7.44 -23.96 -11.48
N ILE A 35 -6.89 -25.18 -11.52
CA ILE A 35 -6.11 -25.77 -10.44
C ILE A 35 -4.78 -25.03 -10.28
N GLY A 36 -4.12 -24.71 -11.39
CA GLY A 36 -2.88 -23.96 -11.39
C GLY A 36 -3.04 -22.56 -10.80
N GLN A 37 -4.12 -21.84 -11.13
CA GLN A 37 -4.40 -20.53 -10.53
C GLN A 37 -4.67 -20.64 -9.03
N SER A 38 -5.41 -21.65 -8.58
CA SER A 38 -5.60 -21.92 -7.15
C SER A 38 -4.27 -22.17 -6.44
N ILE A 39 -3.34 -22.89 -7.07
CA ILE A 39 -2.01 -23.12 -6.49
C ILE A 39 -1.24 -21.80 -6.34
N VAL A 40 -1.26 -20.94 -7.36
CA VAL A 40 -0.61 -19.63 -7.30
C VAL A 40 -1.23 -18.72 -6.23
N ALA A 41 -2.56 -18.76 -6.08
CA ALA A 41 -3.29 -17.90 -5.15
C ALA A 41 -3.15 -18.33 -3.68
N GLU A 42 -3.07 -19.63 -3.40
CA GLU A 42 -3.17 -20.17 -2.03
C GLU A 42 -1.82 -20.47 -1.38
N HIS A 43 -0.73 -20.59 -2.16
CA HIS A 43 0.55 -21.08 -1.65
C HIS A 43 1.60 -20.00 -1.46
N LYS A 44 2.27 -20.05 -0.30
CA LYS A 44 3.26 -19.04 0.13
C LYS A 44 4.40 -18.83 -0.86
N ALA A 45 4.83 -19.91 -1.51
CA ALA A 45 5.94 -19.88 -2.44
C ALA A 45 5.69 -18.93 -3.63
N PHE A 46 4.42 -18.69 -4.00
CA PHE A 46 4.01 -17.81 -5.09
C PHE A 46 3.53 -16.43 -4.66
N GLN A 47 3.58 -16.07 -3.37
CA GLN A 47 3.06 -14.79 -2.87
C GLN A 47 3.63 -13.57 -3.61
N GLY A 48 4.94 -13.52 -3.84
CA GLY A 48 5.57 -12.44 -4.62
C GLY A 48 5.09 -12.39 -6.08
N TYR A 49 4.88 -13.55 -6.71
CA TYR A 49 4.36 -13.62 -8.07
C TYR A 49 2.88 -13.20 -8.15
N ALA A 50 2.04 -13.66 -7.20
CA ALA A 50 0.66 -13.25 -7.09
C ALA A 50 0.53 -11.73 -6.84
N LEU A 51 1.42 -11.16 -6.02
CA LEU A 51 1.53 -9.73 -5.81
C LEU A 51 1.89 -8.98 -7.10
N SER A 52 2.89 -9.46 -7.84
CA SER A 52 3.26 -8.91 -9.15
C SER A 52 2.07 -8.85 -10.11
N LEU A 53 1.35 -9.97 -10.26
CA LEU A 53 0.16 -10.03 -11.10
C LEU A 53 -0.94 -9.09 -10.64
N PHE A 54 -1.14 -8.95 -9.33
CA PHE A 54 -2.11 -8.02 -8.76
C PHE A 54 -1.74 -6.57 -9.10
N ASN A 55 -0.49 -6.16 -8.85
CA ASN A 55 -0.01 -4.81 -9.12
C ASN A 55 -0.01 -4.46 -10.61
N GLU A 56 0.21 -5.42 -11.50
CA GLU A 56 0.08 -5.20 -12.95
C GLU A 56 -1.38 -4.99 -13.38
N LYS A 57 -2.32 -5.75 -12.78
CA LYS A 57 -3.76 -5.58 -13.06
C LYS A 57 -4.27 -4.24 -12.52
N THR A 58 -3.89 -3.86 -11.30
CA THR A 58 -4.39 -2.65 -10.64
C THR A 58 -3.69 -1.38 -11.09
N ARG A 59 -2.47 -1.45 -11.65
CA ARG A 59 -1.78 -0.27 -12.23
C ARG A 59 -2.63 0.48 -13.26
N LYS A 60 -3.53 -0.20 -13.96
CA LYS A 60 -4.47 0.41 -14.91
C LYS A 60 -5.51 1.31 -14.24
N HIS A 61 -5.74 1.14 -12.93
CA HIS A 61 -6.71 1.89 -12.13
C HIS A 61 -6.03 2.92 -11.22
N GLY A 62 -5.17 3.77 -11.81
CA GLY A 62 -4.48 4.85 -11.10
C GLY A 62 -5.42 5.94 -10.57
N ILE A 63 -4.85 7.03 -10.07
CA ILE A 63 -5.60 8.12 -9.43
C ILE A 63 -6.72 8.69 -10.32
N ASP A 64 -6.47 8.89 -11.61
CA ASP A 64 -7.47 9.46 -12.51
C ASP A 64 -8.69 8.52 -12.63
N TYR A 65 -8.46 7.21 -12.79
CA TYR A 65 -9.53 6.22 -12.78
C TYR A 65 -10.33 6.24 -11.47
N VAL A 66 -9.64 6.30 -10.32
CA VAL A 66 -10.30 6.35 -9.01
C VAL A 66 -11.17 7.60 -8.89
N LEU A 67 -10.66 8.77 -9.30
CA LEU A 67 -11.40 10.02 -9.27
C LEU A 67 -12.57 10.04 -10.24
N ASP A 68 -12.48 9.34 -11.37
CA ASP A 68 -13.57 9.24 -12.34
C ASP A 68 -14.68 8.31 -11.86
N ASN A 69 -14.34 7.27 -11.10
CA ASN A 69 -15.28 6.24 -10.66
C ASN A 69 -15.77 6.38 -9.21
N ILE A 70 -15.20 7.29 -8.42
CA ILE A 70 -15.71 7.58 -7.07
C ILE A 70 -17.07 8.30 -7.16
N ALA A 71 -18.03 7.79 -6.40
CA ALA A 71 -19.36 8.36 -6.23
C ALA A 71 -19.56 8.82 -4.78
N GLY A 72 -20.38 9.87 -4.57
CA GLY A 72 -20.70 10.38 -3.24
C GLY A 72 -20.96 11.89 -3.21
N GLU A 73 -21.19 12.42 -2.02
CA GLU A 73 -21.41 13.86 -1.79
C GLU A 73 -20.21 14.71 -2.21
N ILE A 74 -20.51 15.94 -2.67
CA ILE A 74 -19.62 17.05 -3.08
C ILE A 74 -18.12 16.66 -3.04
N LEU A 75 -17.61 16.29 -4.21
CA LEU A 75 -16.23 15.90 -4.44
C LEU A 75 -15.47 17.02 -5.16
N ASP A 76 -14.53 17.66 -4.47
CA ASP A 76 -13.53 18.48 -5.14
C ASP A 76 -12.41 17.58 -5.68
N LYS A 77 -12.67 16.96 -6.84
CA LYS A 77 -11.72 16.02 -7.46
C LYS A 77 -10.34 16.65 -7.71
N LYS A 78 -10.29 17.96 -8.00
CA LYS A 78 -9.05 18.68 -8.26
C LYS A 78 -8.22 18.82 -6.99
N LYS A 79 -8.84 19.25 -5.89
CA LYS A 79 -8.16 19.37 -4.60
C LYS A 79 -7.74 18.00 -4.07
N LEU A 80 -8.60 16.99 -4.20
CA LEU A 80 -8.30 15.61 -3.81
C LEU A 80 -7.13 15.03 -4.61
N LYS A 81 -7.10 15.25 -5.94
CA LYS A 81 -5.95 14.87 -6.78
C LYS A 81 -4.67 15.55 -6.30
N LYS A 82 -4.71 16.85 -6.03
CA LYS A 82 -3.54 17.58 -5.53
C LYS A 82 -2.99 16.98 -4.24
N ARG A 83 -3.86 16.67 -3.27
CA ARG A 83 -3.47 16.01 -2.01
C ARG A 83 -2.88 14.62 -2.25
N TYR A 84 -3.41 13.88 -3.23
CA TYR A 84 -2.86 12.59 -3.63
C TYR A 84 -1.48 12.71 -4.26
N ASP A 85 -1.30 13.67 -5.18
CA ASP A 85 -0.02 13.91 -5.84
C ASP A 85 1.06 14.32 -4.81
N GLU A 86 0.69 15.15 -3.81
CA GLU A 86 1.54 15.49 -2.66
C GLU A 86 1.98 14.23 -1.88
N PHE A 87 1.03 13.34 -1.56
CA PHE A 87 1.32 12.06 -0.93
C PHE A 87 2.25 11.19 -1.78
N TYR A 88 1.91 11.01 -3.06
CA TYR A 88 2.58 10.05 -3.93
C TYR A 88 4.03 10.45 -4.19
N SER A 89 4.30 11.73 -4.41
CA SER A 89 5.67 12.25 -4.56
C SER A 89 6.53 11.91 -3.35
N ILE A 90 6.03 12.17 -2.13
CA ILE A 90 6.78 11.91 -0.90
C ILE A 90 6.96 10.39 -0.71
N TYR A 91 5.91 9.61 -0.93
CA TYR A 91 5.95 8.16 -0.79
C TYR A 91 6.99 7.53 -1.73
N ASP A 92 6.96 7.93 -3.00
CA ASP A 92 7.87 7.42 -4.03
C ASP A 92 9.33 7.76 -3.70
N ASP A 93 9.60 9.00 -3.27
CA ASP A 93 10.93 9.43 -2.83
C ASP A 93 11.43 8.61 -1.63
N LEU A 94 10.58 8.40 -0.62
CA LEU A 94 10.92 7.59 0.56
C LEU A 94 11.20 6.14 0.20
N VAL A 95 10.37 5.52 -0.64
CA VAL A 95 10.61 4.14 -1.08
C VAL A 95 11.94 4.06 -1.83
N LYS A 96 12.18 4.93 -2.81
CA LYS A 96 13.44 4.96 -3.58
C LYS A 96 14.67 5.16 -2.71
N GLN A 97 14.59 6.05 -1.72
CA GLN A 97 15.71 6.34 -0.82
C GLN A 97 16.08 5.15 0.08
N TYR A 98 15.09 4.40 0.55
CA TYR A 98 15.29 3.35 1.56
C TYR A 98 15.26 1.92 1.00
N LEU A 99 14.85 1.71 -0.26
CA LEU A 99 14.78 0.41 -0.90
C LEU A 99 16.19 -0.09 -1.30
N LYS A 100 16.86 -0.76 -0.35
CA LYS A 100 18.19 -1.35 -0.53
C LYS A 100 18.31 -2.69 0.21
N PRO A 101 19.23 -3.58 -0.17
CA PRO A 101 19.49 -4.79 0.62
C PRO A 101 19.79 -4.45 2.08
N ASN A 102 19.28 -5.24 3.03
CA ASN A 102 19.40 -5.02 4.48
C ASN A 102 18.83 -3.66 4.94
N ILE A 103 17.58 -3.36 4.55
CA ILE A 103 16.86 -2.15 4.98
C ILE A 103 16.88 -2.04 6.51
N SER A 104 17.41 -0.93 7.03
CA SER A 104 17.12 -0.47 8.39
C SER A 104 16.05 0.63 8.29
N LEU A 105 14.98 0.45 9.04
CA LEU A 105 13.85 1.38 9.10
C LEU A 105 13.98 2.39 10.23
N ASP A 106 15.01 2.29 11.07
CA ASP A 106 15.16 3.09 12.28
C ASP A 106 15.21 4.58 11.95
N GLN A 107 15.94 4.94 10.89
CA GLN A 107 16.02 6.33 10.43
C GLN A 107 14.66 6.82 9.90
N LEU A 108 13.94 6.03 9.10
CA LEU A 108 12.62 6.41 8.58
C LEU A 108 11.60 6.58 9.73
N ILE A 109 11.66 5.70 10.74
CA ILE A 109 10.84 5.81 11.95
C ILE A 109 11.21 7.07 12.74
N ALA A 110 12.50 7.37 12.90
CA ALA A 110 12.96 8.57 13.59
C ALA A 110 12.51 9.85 12.88
N ASP A 111 12.64 9.88 11.55
CA ASP A 111 12.20 11.01 10.71
C ASP A 111 10.69 11.20 10.77
N THR A 112 9.91 10.10 10.81
CA THR A 112 8.45 10.13 11.00
C THR A 112 8.11 10.80 12.33
N LYS A 113 8.74 10.36 13.43
CA LYS A 113 8.51 10.92 14.78
C LYS A 113 8.90 12.40 14.85
N LEU A 114 10.04 12.77 14.27
CA LEU A 114 10.51 14.15 14.23
C LEU A 114 9.55 15.07 13.46
N PHE A 115 9.06 14.59 12.31
CA PHE A 115 8.12 15.34 11.46
C PHE A 115 6.77 15.56 12.15
N VAL A 116 6.22 14.52 12.78
CA VAL A 116 4.97 14.62 13.55
C VAL A 116 5.15 15.67 14.64
N GLY A 117 6.27 15.58 15.37
CA GLY A 117 6.55 16.37 16.56
C GLY A 117 5.72 15.89 17.74
N VAL A 118 5.51 16.78 18.71
CA VAL A 118 4.56 16.53 19.81
C VAL A 118 3.20 17.03 19.37
N VAL A 119 2.33 16.13 18.94
CA VAL A 119 0.91 16.39 18.71
C VAL A 119 0.13 15.63 19.78
N LYS A 120 -0.77 16.30 20.47
CA LYS A 120 -1.67 15.70 21.45
C LYS A 120 -3.08 16.24 21.19
N GLN A 121 -4.05 15.34 21.07
CA GLN A 121 -5.45 15.74 21.06
C GLN A 121 -5.98 15.73 22.49
N GLN A 122 -6.95 16.61 22.76
CA GLN A 122 -7.73 16.56 23.99
C GLN A 122 -9.07 15.91 23.66
N SER A 123 -9.54 15.00 24.52
CA SER A 123 -10.75 14.22 24.26
C SER A 123 -12.04 15.08 24.23
N ASP A 124 -12.02 16.23 24.89
CA ASP A 124 -13.08 17.24 24.92
C ASP A 124 -12.91 18.33 23.86
N HIS A 125 -11.72 18.45 23.24
CA HIS A 125 -11.46 19.41 22.19
C HIS A 125 -10.49 18.84 21.13
N ILE A 126 -11.07 18.36 20.02
CA ILE A 126 -10.29 17.91 18.86
C ILE A 126 -9.79 19.12 18.08
N GLU A 127 -8.47 19.26 18.00
CA GLU A 127 -7.81 20.23 17.13
C GLU A 127 -7.69 19.65 15.71
N TRP A 128 -8.58 20.11 14.82
CA TRP A 128 -8.56 19.75 13.40
C TRP A 128 -8.40 20.99 12.52
N ASP A 129 -7.28 21.70 12.67
CA ASP A 129 -6.99 22.92 11.93
C ASP A 129 -6.20 22.66 10.62
N ALA A 130 -5.84 23.72 9.91
CA ALA A 130 -5.08 23.58 8.67
C ALA A 130 -3.67 22.98 8.89
N ASN A 131 -3.06 23.20 10.06
CA ASN A 131 -1.74 22.66 10.39
C ASN A 131 -1.79 21.14 10.50
N ILE A 132 -2.77 20.60 11.23
CA ILE A 132 -2.99 19.15 11.36
C ILE A 132 -3.34 18.52 10.01
N ARG A 133 -4.30 19.10 9.29
CA ARG A 133 -4.76 18.56 7.99
C ARG A 133 -3.68 18.49 6.93
N ASN A 134 -2.83 19.52 6.86
CA ASN A 134 -1.73 19.56 5.90
C ASN A 134 -0.64 18.51 6.19
N LYS A 135 -0.58 17.95 7.41
CA LYS A 135 0.34 16.84 7.72
C LYS A 135 -0.15 15.50 7.17
N VAL A 136 -1.46 15.32 6.97
CA VAL A 136 -2.04 14.00 6.63
C VAL A 136 -1.47 13.37 5.36
N PRO A 137 -1.35 14.06 4.20
CA PRO A 137 -0.76 13.45 3.01
C PRO A 137 0.67 12.96 3.24
N LYS A 138 1.47 13.74 3.96
CA LYS A 138 2.84 13.37 4.32
C LYS A 138 2.86 12.20 5.29
N LEU A 139 2.04 12.19 6.35
CA LEU A 139 1.97 11.05 7.28
C LEU A 139 1.55 9.76 6.59
N ALA A 140 0.56 9.82 5.69
CA ALA A 140 0.18 8.69 4.88
C ALA A 140 1.37 8.16 4.06
N ALA A 141 2.20 9.05 3.50
CA ALA A 141 3.40 8.68 2.74
C ALA A 141 4.42 7.93 3.61
N TYR A 142 4.71 8.42 4.82
CA TYR A 142 5.62 7.73 5.74
C TYR A 142 5.08 6.37 6.21
N VAL A 143 3.79 6.29 6.57
CA VAL A 143 3.14 5.05 7.00
C VAL A 143 3.17 4.01 5.89
N PHE A 144 2.80 4.40 4.66
CA PHE A 144 2.82 3.48 3.53
C PHE A 144 4.23 3.11 3.09
N ALA A 145 5.21 4.04 3.13
CA ALA A 145 6.60 3.72 2.84
C ALA A 145 7.14 2.68 3.84
N LEU A 146 6.87 2.84 5.14
CA LEU A 146 7.22 1.84 6.16
C LEU A 146 6.58 0.49 5.83
N TRP A 147 5.29 0.46 5.53
CA TRP A 147 4.59 -0.79 5.18
C TRP A 147 5.18 -1.46 3.94
N THR A 148 5.45 -0.71 2.86
CA THR A 148 6.08 -1.20 1.64
C THR A 148 7.46 -1.78 1.92
N LEU A 149 8.32 -1.03 2.61
CA LEU A 149 9.71 -1.41 2.87
C LEU A 149 9.82 -2.61 3.83
N GLN A 150 8.95 -2.68 4.85
CA GLN A 150 8.85 -3.84 5.75
C GLN A 150 8.53 -5.14 5.01
N ASN A 151 7.87 -5.04 3.86
CA ASN A 151 7.42 -6.19 3.07
C ASN A 151 8.21 -6.35 1.76
N ALA A 152 9.32 -5.64 1.56
CA ALA A 152 10.08 -5.62 0.31
C ALA A 152 10.88 -6.91 0.01
N HIS A 153 10.78 -7.96 0.84
CA HIS A 153 11.49 -9.22 0.62
C HIS A 153 11.26 -9.84 -0.77
N HIS A 154 10.01 -9.85 -1.26
CA HIS A 154 9.69 -10.36 -2.60
C HIS A 154 10.35 -9.55 -3.73
N TYR A 155 10.52 -8.23 -3.53
CA TYR A 155 11.26 -7.40 -4.47
C TYR A 155 12.71 -7.89 -4.57
N PHE A 156 13.40 -8.10 -3.46
CA PHE A 156 14.80 -8.57 -3.47
C PHE A 156 14.97 -10.00 -4.00
N GLU A 157 13.97 -10.87 -3.83
CA GLU A 157 13.98 -12.22 -4.40
C GLU A 157 13.80 -12.23 -5.94
N ALA A 158 13.20 -11.18 -6.52
CA ALA A 158 12.86 -11.09 -7.94
C ALA A 158 13.99 -10.48 -8.81
N ASP A 159 15.26 -10.63 -8.42
CA ASP A 159 16.43 -9.91 -8.96
C ASP A 159 16.69 -10.07 -10.48
N VAL A 160 16.03 -11.06 -11.12
CA VAL A 160 16.14 -11.39 -12.55
C VAL A 160 14.90 -11.03 -13.38
N VAL A 161 13.93 -10.29 -12.82
CA VAL A 161 12.69 -9.92 -13.51
C VAL A 161 12.73 -8.44 -13.96
N GLU A 162 12.37 -8.16 -15.22
CA GLU A 162 12.43 -6.80 -15.81
C GLU A 162 11.55 -5.77 -15.08
N ASN A 163 10.40 -6.17 -14.52
CA ASN A 163 9.45 -5.30 -13.81
C ASN A 163 9.49 -5.52 -12.29
N LYS A 164 10.68 -5.48 -11.68
CA LYS A 164 10.89 -5.80 -10.27
C LYS A 164 9.99 -5.00 -9.31
N ASP A 165 9.66 -3.76 -9.64
CA ASP A 165 8.77 -2.90 -8.85
C ASP A 165 7.37 -3.48 -8.64
N SER A 166 6.91 -4.36 -9.53
CA SER A 166 5.64 -5.07 -9.37
C SER A 166 5.63 -5.99 -8.14
N TYR A 167 6.79 -6.36 -7.60
CA TYR A 167 6.91 -7.21 -6.43
C TYR A 167 6.89 -6.44 -5.10
N LEU A 168 6.75 -5.11 -5.13
CA LEU A 168 6.55 -4.31 -3.92
C LEU A 168 5.08 -4.28 -3.51
N LEU A 169 4.79 -4.39 -2.21
CA LEU A 169 3.47 -4.00 -1.70
C LEU A 169 3.35 -2.49 -1.81
N GLN A 170 2.42 -1.99 -2.60
CA GLN A 170 2.21 -0.56 -2.79
C GLN A 170 0.75 -0.19 -2.48
N PRO A 171 0.50 1.01 -1.92
CA PRO A 171 -0.85 1.46 -1.69
C PRO A 171 -1.54 1.73 -3.02
N HIS A 172 -2.76 1.20 -3.18
CA HIS A 172 -3.59 1.55 -4.32
C HIS A 172 -4.17 2.95 -4.14
N ALA A 173 -4.37 3.70 -5.23
CA ALA A 173 -4.91 5.05 -5.18
C ALA A 173 -6.26 5.12 -4.44
N ALA A 174 -7.12 4.10 -4.63
CA ALA A 174 -8.40 4.02 -3.95
C ALA A 174 -8.27 3.92 -2.42
N GLN A 175 -7.23 3.25 -1.91
CA GLN A 175 -6.97 3.16 -0.47
C GLN A 175 -6.62 4.53 0.09
N VAL A 176 -5.67 5.23 -0.52
CA VAL A 176 -5.24 6.57 -0.10
C VAL A 176 -6.39 7.58 -0.16
N ILE A 177 -7.15 7.57 -1.26
CA ILE A 177 -8.33 8.41 -1.39
C ILE A 177 -9.37 8.08 -0.33
N SER A 178 -9.57 6.82 0.02
CA SER A 178 -10.48 6.43 1.10
C SER A 178 -10.05 7.01 2.45
N ILE A 179 -8.76 6.96 2.77
CA ILE A 179 -8.20 7.59 3.99
C ILE A 179 -8.46 9.09 3.98
N PHE A 180 -8.15 9.77 2.88
CA PHE A 180 -8.36 11.20 2.76
C PHE A 180 -9.82 11.57 2.93
N ARG A 181 -10.73 10.82 2.30
CA ARG A 181 -12.16 11.04 2.45
C ARG A 181 -12.60 10.85 3.90
N MET A 182 -12.20 9.78 4.57
CA MET A 182 -12.52 9.55 5.99
C MET A 182 -12.01 10.67 6.91
N LEU A 183 -10.84 11.24 6.61
CA LEU A 183 -10.22 12.31 7.40
C LEU A 183 -10.59 13.73 6.90
N GLY A 184 -11.48 13.86 5.92
CA GLY A 184 -11.84 15.17 5.37
C GLY A 184 -10.81 15.82 4.44
N ILE A 185 -9.70 15.17 4.13
CA ILE A 185 -8.67 15.74 3.27
C ILE A 185 -9.15 15.82 1.82
N GLY A 186 -8.94 16.98 1.18
CA GLY A 186 -9.35 17.23 -0.19
C GLY A 186 -10.80 17.69 -0.37
N ASP A 187 -11.56 17.82 0.72
CA ASP A 187 -12.91 18.39 0.69
C ASP A 187 -12.87 19.93 0.64
N SER A 188 -14.00 20.56 0.31
CA SER A 188 -14.07 22.03 0.28
C SER A 188 -13.79 22.65 1.65
N LYS A 189 -14.36 22.09 2.73
CA LYS A 189 -14.15 22.55 4.11
C LYS A 189 -12.97 21.87 4.83
N GLU A 190 -12.63 20.66 4.39
CA GLU A 190 -11.70 19.75 5.06
C GLU A 190 -11.97 19.44 6.53
N ASP A 191 -13.24 19.47 6.95
CA ASP A 191 -13.63 19.16 8.33
C ASP A 191 -13.54 17.66 8.64
N LEU A 192 -13.13 17.33 9.87
CA LEU A 192 -13.20 15.96 10.39
C LEU A 192 -14.63 15.68 10.86
N ILE A 193 -15.41 15.05 9.97
CA ILE A 193 -16.80 14.67 10.23
C ILE A 193 -16.97 13.18 9.98
N ASN A 194 -18.01 12.59 10.57
CA ASN A 194 -18.34 11.19 10.37
C ASN A 194 -18.65 10.94 8.89
N LYS A 195 -17.84 10.09 8.26
CA LYS A 195 -17.98 9.71 6.86
C LYS A 195 -17.95 8.20 6.71
N LEU A 196 -18.77 7.71 5.80
CA LEU A 196 -18.78 6.32 5.38
C LEU A 196 -18.11 6.21 4.02
N VAL A 197 -17.07 5.37 3.93
CA VAL A 197 -16.41 5.03 2.67
C VAL A 197 -16.62 3.56 2.39
N GLN A 198 -17.19 3.26 1.22
CA GLN A 198 -17.34 1.89 0.74
C GLN A 198 -16.18 1.53 -0.18
N ILE A 199 -15.42 0.51 0.20
CA ILE A 199 -14.34 -0.04 -0.60
C ILE A 199 -14.71 -1.47 -1.02
N GLY A 200 -14.56 -1.76 -2.31
CA GLY A 200 -14.81 -3.08 -2.89
C GLY A 200 -14.06 -4.22 -2.20
N THR A 201 -14.51 -5.46 -2.43
CA THR A 201 -13.79 -6.64 -1.96
C THR A 201 -12.49 -6.80 -2.74
N GLY A 202 -11.40 -7.19 -2.06
CA GLY A 202 -10.07 -7.33 -2.69
C GLY A 202 -9.25 -6.04 -2.77
N GLU A 203 -9.85 -4.87 -2.57
CA GLU A 203 -9.18 -3.56 -2.66
C GLU A 203 -8.35 -3.17 -1.41
N GLY A 204 -8.27 -4.03 -0.39
CA GLY A 204 -7.45 -3.80 0.80
C GLY A 204 -8.09 -2.89 1.87
N LYS A 205 -9.34 -3.17 2.25
CA LYS A 205 -10.03 -2.50 3.38
C LYS A 205 -9.21 -2.48 4.67
N SER A 206 -8.63 -3.62 5.05
CA SER A 206 -7.84 -3.74 6.28
C SER A 206 -6.58 -2.87 6.27
N VAL A 207 -5.93 -2.75 5.10
CA VAL A 207 -4.76 -1.87 4.91
C VAL A 207 -5.18 -0.40 5.08
N THR A 208 -6.31 -0.02 4.49
CA THR A 208 -6.87 1.34 4.64
C THR A 208 -7.16 1.67 6.10
N LEU A 209 -7.80 0.77 6.84
CA LEU A 209 -8.12 0.99 8.26
C LEU A 209 -6.85 1.03 9.13
N GLY A 210 -5.91 0.11 8.92
CA GLY A 210 -4.64 0.08 9.63
C GLY A 210 -3.85 1.37 9.45
N ALA A 211 -3.69 1.83 8.20
CA ALA A 211 -3.03 3.09 7.90
C ALA A 211 -3.77 4.30 8.49
N THR A 212 -5.10 4.33 8.40
CA THR A 212 -5.92 5.40 9.01
C THR A 212 -5.69 5.46 10.53
N ALA A 213 -5.74 4.32 11.21
CA ALA A 213 -5.51 4.23 12.65
C ALA A 213 -4.10 4.67 13.03
N SER A 214 -3.08 4.27 12.26
CA SER A 214 -1.70 4.74 12.47
C SER A 214 -1.57 6.26 12.31
N ILE A 215 -2.21 6.85 11.28
CA ILE A 215 -2.20 8.30 11.08
C ILE A 215 -2.88 9.02 12.25
N LEU A 216 -4.04 8.55 12.70
CA LEU A 216 -4.76 9.12 13.84
C LEU A 216 -3.93 9.02 15.13
N ALA A 217 -3.33 7.87 15.41
CA ALA A 217 -2.45 7.70 16.57
C ALA A 217 -1.24 8.64 16.51
N LEU A 218 -0.61 8.81 15.34
CA LEU A 218 0.48 9.77 15.14
C LEU A 218 0.02 11.23 15.30
N LEU A 219 -1.25 11.51 15.03
CA LEU A 219 -1.86 12.82 15.29
C LEU A 219 -2.35 12.99 16.74
N GLY A 220 -2.07 12.03 17.62
CA GLY A 220 -2.34 12.12 19.06
C GLY A 220 -3.78 11.78 19.47
N PHE A 221 -4.48 10.96 18.68
CA PHE A 221 -5.84 10.46 18.98
C PHE A 221 -5.83 9.12 19.75
N ASP A 222 -4.88 8.93 20.68
CA ASP A 222 -4.70 7.72 21.48
C ASP A 222 -5.50 7.68 22.80
#